data_AF-A0A328RW81-F1
#
_entry.id   AF-A0A328RW81-F1
#
_cell.length_a   1.000
_cell.length_b   1.000
_cell.length_c   1.000
_cell.angle_alpha   90.00
_cell.angle_beta   90.00
_cell.angle_gamma   90.00
#
_symmetry.space_group_name_H-M   'P 1'
#
loop_
_entity.id
_entity.type
_entity.pdbx_description
1 polymer ?
#
loop_
_entity_poly.entity_id
_entity_poly.type
_entity_poly.pdbx_seq_one_letter_code
_entity_poly.pdbx_strand_id
1 'polypeptide(L)'
;MKKNLKIAIIIIIAICIIVPMSVVAYNNYQYNKEQADFNNTMKKVSDMENKTDHETDELLINRTVTIAQVQAANNKTINTGNEEIELLQNLSKNMTNETLKNYTDIEIERLTAENKAWELEIEDGNALHNYYHGKGSISEVTEKTNQLTTYTDSTDDKKMEAEQYLTRNPELKDRLNNLGIDEDFLETQREDYSNCNIIY
;
A
#
# COMPACT_ATOMS: atom_id res chain seq x y z
N MET A 1 18.54 2.93 63.54
CA MET A 1 17.42 2.61 62.62
C MET A 1 17.21 1.10 62.59
N LYS A 2 16.00 0.59 62.92
CA LYS A 2 15.70 -0.86 62.98
C LYS A 2 15.96 -1.50 61.60
N LYS A 3 16.57 -2.69 61.58
CA LYS A 3 16.99 -3.41 60.35
C LYS A 3 15.88 -3.52 59.29
N ASN A 4 14.64 -3.72 59.74
CA ASN A 4 13.46 -3.83 58.89
C ASN A 4 13.10 -2.51 58.16
N LEU A 5 13.34 -1.36 58.80
CA LEU A 5 13.10 -0.05 58.20
C LEU A 5 14.15 0.27 57.12
N LYS A 6 15.40 -0.16 57.30
CA LYS A 6 16.46 -0.07 56.28
C LYS A 6 16.09 -0.88 55.03
N ILE A 7 15.62 -2.12 55.21
CA ILE A 7 15.21 -3.01 54.11
C ILE A 7 14.01 -2.42 53.36
N ALA A 8 13.00 -1.92 54.07
CA ALA A 8 11.83 -1.29 53.46
C ALA A 8 12.20 -0.07 52.60
N ILE A 9 13.09 0.81 53.09
CA ILE A 9 13.57 1.98 52.35
C ILE A 9 14.33 1.57 51.07
N ILE A 10 15.17 0.53 51.16
CA ILE A 10 15.91 0.02 49.99
C ILE A 10 14.95 -0.53 48.93
N ILE A 11 13.90 -1.26 49.34
CA ILE A 11 12.89 -1.79 48.42
C ILE A 11 12.10 -0.65 47.75
N ILE A 12 11.71 0.38 48.51
CA ILE A 12 10.99 1.54 47.96
C ILE A 12 11.86 2.27 46.94
N ILE A 13 13.13 2.51 47.25
CA ILE A 13 14.07 3.15 46.32
C ILE A 13 14.28 2.28 45.07
N ALA A 14 14.42 0.97 45.23
CA ALA A 14 14.54 0.04 44.11
C ALA A 14 13.30 0.07 43.21
N ILE A 15 12.09 0.10 43.78
CA ILE A 15 10.84 0.21 43.01
C ILE A 15 10.77 1.56 42.28
N CYS A 16 11.07 2.67 42.97
CA CYS A 16 11.03 4.02 42.41
C CYS A 16 12.05 4.25 41.28
N ILE A 17 13.11 3.44 41.18
CA ILE A 17 14.13 3.57 40.13
C ILE A 17 13.94 2.49 39.04
N ILE A 18 13.72 1.23 39.42
CA ILE A 18 13.61 0.10 38.48
C ILE A 18 12.32 0.20 37.66
N VAL A 19 11.20 0.59 38.25
CA VAL A 19 9.92 0.66 37.52
C VAL A 19 9.97 1.74 36.42
N PRO A 20 10.37 3.00 36.69
CA PRO A 20 10.48 4.00 35.62
C PRO A 20 11.50 3.64 34.55
N MET A 21 12.67 3.10 34.91
CA MET A 21 13.67 2.66 33.92
C MET A 21 13.14 1.52 33.04
N SER A 22 12.41 0.57 33.62
CA SER A 22 11.78 -0.53 32.87
C SER A 22 10.73 0.00 31.90
N VAL A 23 9.94 1.01 32.28
CA VAL A 23 8.95 1.66 31.40
C VAL A 23 9.65 2.37 30.23
N VAL A 24 10.71 3.14 30.50
CA VAL A 24 11.48 3.82 29.44
C VAL A 24 12.12 2.79 28.48
N ALA A 25 12.72 1.73 29.01
CA ALA A 25 13.30 0.67 28.21
C ALA A 25 12.25 -0.05 27.35
N TYR A 26 11.07 -0.33 27.91
CA TYR A 26 9.95 -0.93 27.18
C TYR A 26 9.44 -0.02 26.07
N ASN A 27 9.25 1.28 26.34
CA ASN A 27 8.79 2.24 25.34
C ASN A 27 9.80 2.36 24.17
N ASN A 28 11.10 2.41 24.47
CA ASN A 28 12.14 2.42 23.44
C ASN A 28 12.15 1.12 22.63
N TYR A 29 11.95 -0.03 23.27
CA TYR A 29 11.85 -1.31 22.57
C TYR A 29 10.65 -1.34 21.63
N GLN A 30 9.46 -0.93 22.09
CA GLN A 30 8.26 -0.89 21.24
C GLN A 30 8.42 0.08 20.07
N TYR A 31 8.96 1.26 20.30
CA TYR A 31 9.23 2.23 19.24
C TYR A 31 10.19 1.71 18.16
N ASN A 32 11.27 1.03 18.56
CA ASN A 32 12.20 0.41 17.61
C ASN A 32 11.57 -0.77 16.85
N LYS A 33 10.72 -1.55 17.54
CA LYS A 33 10.00 -2.67 16.92
C LYS A 33 9.00 -2.17 15.88
N GLU A 34 8.17 -1.18 16.21
CA GLU A 34 7.19 -0.59 15.28
C GLU A 34 7.87 -0.06 14.02
N GLN A 35 9.00 0.63 14.15
CA GLN A 35 9.76 1.09 12.98
C GLN A 35 10.28 -0.05 12.12
N ALA A 36 10.77 -1.13 12.74
CA ALA A 36 11.25 -2.29 12.00
C ALA A 36 10.09 -3.01 11.29
N ASP A 37 8.96 -3.20 11.98
CA ASP A 37 7.76 -3.82 11.41
C ASP A 37 7.20 -2.97 10.26
N PHE A 38 7.17 -1.64 10.40
CA PHE A 38 6.82 -0.71 9.34
C PHE A 38 7.76 -0.84 8.13
N ASN A 39 9.07 -0.68 8.34
CA ASN A 39 10.06 -0.73 7.26
C ASN A 39 9.98 -2.05 6.47
N ASN A 40 9.91 -3.18 7.18
CA ASN A 40 9.86 -4.49 6.57
C ASN A 40 8.56 -4.71 5.78
N THR A 41 7.43 -4.27 6.33
CA THR A 41 6.12 -4.44 5.68
C THR A 41 6.00 -3.55 4.46
N MET A 42 6.36 -2.26 4.58
CA MET A 42 6.35 -1.32 3.46
C MET A 42 7.25 -1.80 2.32
N LYS A 43 8.47 -2.28 2.64
CA LYS A 43 9.38 -2.81 1.62
C LYS A 43 8.80 -4.06 0.93
N LYS A 44 8.20 -4.95 1.71
CA LYS A 44 7.57 -6.17 1.18
C LYS A 44 6.41 -5.83 0.23
N VAL A 45 5.52 -4.93 0.64
CA VAL A 45 4.40 -4.46 -0.19
C VAL A 45 4.95 -3.82 -1.47
N SER A 46 5.96 -2.96 -1.36
CA SER A 46 6.58 -2.34 -2.53
C SER A 46 7.22 -3.34 -3.49
N ASP A 47 7.84 -4.40 -2.97
CA ASP A 47 8.41 -5.47 -3.81
C ASP A 47 7.35 -6.34 -4.49
N MET A 48 6.16 -6.46 -3.89
CA MET A 48 5.02 -7.18 -4.47
C MET A 48 4.41 -6.39 -5.64
N GLU A 49 4.21 -5.09 -5.44
CA GLU A 49 3.64 -4.17 -6.42
C GLU A 49 4.56 -4.05 -7.63
N ASN A 50 5.82 -3.66 -7.42
CA ASN A 50 6.84 -3.54 -8.47
C ASN A 50 6.97 -4.80 -9.32
N LYS A 51 6.89 -5.98 -8.69
CA LYS A 51 6.95 -7.25 -9.42
C LYS A 51 5.74 -7.43 -10.33
N THR A 52 4.55 -7.12 -9.83
CA THR A 52 3.29 -7.34 -10.55
C THR A 52 3.11 -6.32 -11.66
N ASP A 53 3.51 -5.07 -11.43
CA ASP A 53 3.55 -4.00 -12.44
C ASP A 53 4.50 -4.38 -13.58
N HIS A 54 5.73 -4.77 -13.23
CA HIS A 54 6.71 -5.20 -14.22
C HIS A 54 6.22 -6.37 -15.10
N GLU A 55 5.60 -7.38 -14.49
CA GLU A 55 5.03 -8.51 -15.22
C GLU A 55 3.86 -8.09 -16.12
N THR A 56 3.06 -7.10 -15.70
CA THR A 56 1.95 -6.54 -16.49
C THR A 56 2.48 -5.71 -17.66
N ASP A 57 3.51 -4.90 -17.44
CA ASP A 57 4.15 -4.11 -18.49
C ASP A 57 4.84 -4.98 -19.53
N GLU A 58 5.55 -6.03 -19.10
CA GLU A 58 6.15 -7.00 -20.02
C GLU A 58 5.10 -7.68 -20.91
N LEU A 59 3.90 -7.91 -20.38
CA LEU A 59 2.78 -8.41 -21.18
C LEU A 59 2.34 -7.38 -22.21
N LEU A 60 2.16 -6.12 -21.82
CA LEU A 60 1.66 -5.04 -22.69
C LEU A 60 2.68 -4.58 -23.76
N ILE A 61 3.98 -4.70 -23.49
CA ILE A 61 5.05 -4.41 -24.46
C ILE A 61 5.06 -5.43 -25.61
N ASN A 62 4.64 -6.67 -25.35
CA ASN A 62 4.47 -7.67 -26.39
C ASN A 62 3.22 -7.32 -27.23
N ARG A 63 3.45 -6.68 -28.38
CA ARG A 63 2.46 -6.03 -29.28
C ARG A 63 1.21 -6.84 -29.72
N THR A 64 1.09 -8.10 -29.33
CA THR A 64 -0.09 -8.93 -29.58
C THR A 64 -0.47 -9.67 -28.28
N VAL A 65 -1.43 -9.11 -27.55
CA VAL A 65 -2.02 -9.73 -26.35
C VAL A 65 -3.47 -10.11 -26.64
N THR A 66 -3.90 -11.27 -26.13
CA THR A 66 -5.31 -11.66 -26.14
C THR A 66 -6.05 -11.07 -24.95
N ILE A 67 -7.36 -10.85 -25.07
CA ILE A 67 -8.22 -10.40 -23.96
C ILE A 67 -8.07 -11.33 -22.74
N ALA A 68 -7.97 -12.64 -22.95
CA ALA A 68 -7.78 -13.61 -21.87
C ALA A 68 -6.44 -13.41 -21.12
N GLN A 69 -5.38 -13.01 -21.82
CA GLN A 69 -4.09 -12.70 -21.18
C GLN A 69 -4.16 -11.40 -20.37
N VAL A 70 -4.80 -10.36 -20.92
CA VAL A 70 -5.02 -9.09 -20.19
C VAL A 70 -5.86 -9.34 -18.93
N GLN A 71 -6.96 -10.08 -19.05
CA GLN A 71 -7.79 -10.44 -17.90
C GLN A 71 -7.02 -11.28 -16.87
N ALA A 72 -6.15 -12.20 -17.30
CA ALA A 72 -5.32 -12.98 -16.39
C ALA A 72 -4.30 -12.11 -15.65
N ALA A 73 -3.69 -11.12 -16.33
CA ALA A 73 -2.79 -10.15 -15.71
C ALA A 73 -3.54 -9.27 -14.70
N ASN A 74 -4.66 -8.66 -15.09
CA ASN A 74 -5.46 -7.83 -14.18
C ASN A 74 -5.92 -8.64 -12.95
N ASN A 75 -6.37 -9.89 -13.12
CA ASN A 75 -6.71 -10.75 -11.98
C ASN A 75 -5.52 -11.03 -11.07
N LYS A 76 -4.31 -11.15 -11.62
CA LYS A 76 -3.09 -11.31 -10.81
C LYS A 76 -2.81 -10.03 -10.02
N THR A 77 -2.86 -8.87 -10.68
CA THR A 77 -2.74 -7.55 -10.03
C THR A 77 -3.76 -7.39 -8.91
N ILE A 78 -5.01 -7.78 -9.15
CA ILE A 78 -6.07 -7.71 -8.14
C ILE A 78 -5.77 -8.58 -6.92
N ASN A 79 -5.29 -9.81 -7.15
CA ASN A 79 -4.95 -10.72 -6.06
C ASN A 79 -3.74 -10.22 -5.26
N THR A 80 -2.69 -9.74 -5.93
CA THR A 80 -1.54 -9.12 -5.27
C THR A 80 -1.97 -7.90 -4.45
N GLY A 81 -2.76 -7.00 -5.03
CA GLY A 81 -3.28 -5.81 -4.35
C GLY A 81 -4.09 -6.15 -3.10
N ASN A 82 -4.92 -7.21 -3.15
CA ASN A 82 -5.64 -7.68 -1.97
C ASN A 82 -4.68 -8.17 -0.85
N GLU A 83 -3.61 -8.88 -1.19
CA GLU A 83 -2.61 -9.31 -0.22
C GLU A 83 -1.84 -8.12 0.39
N GLU A 84 -1.50 -7.12 -0.43
CA GLU A 84 -0.84 -5.88 0.02
C GLU A 84 -1.71 -5.11 1.00
N ILE A 85 -2.98 -4.89 0.65
CA ILE A 85 -3.98 -4.25 1.52
C ILE A 85 -4.08 -4.99 2.86
N GLU A 86 -4.13 -6.32 2.85
CA GLU A 86 -4.21 -7.11 4.09
C GLU A 86 -2.96 -6.93 4.96
N LEU A 87 -1.76 -6.94 4.36
CA LEU A 87 -0.50 -6.70 5.08
C LEU A 87 -0.47 -5.32 5.72
N LEU A 88 -0.86 -4.28 4.99
CA LEU A 88 -0.90 -2.90 5.50
C LEU A 88 -1.98 -2.72 6.58
N GLN A 89 -3.17 -3.30 6.41
CA GLN A 89 -4.22 -3.26 7.44
C GLN A 89 -3.78 -3.94 8.73
N ASN A 90 -3.06 -5.06 8.63
CA ASN A 90 -2.50 -5.75 9.79
C ASN A 90 -1.38 -4.93 10.45
N LEU A 91 -0.55 -4.23 9.68
CA LEU A 91 0.43 -3.29 10.20
C LEU A 91 -0.25 -2.13 10.94
N SER A 92 -1.18 -1.43 10.30
CA SER A 92 -1.88 -0.25 10.86
C SER A 92 -2.56 -0.55 12.20
N LYS A 93 -3.22 -1.71 12.34
CA LYS A 93 -3.87 -2.13 13.60
C LYS A 93 -2.91 -2.27 14.78
N ASN A 94 -1.62 -2.49 14.52
CA ASN A 94 -0.60 -2.78 15.52
C ASN A 94 0.36 -1.61 15.79
N MET A 95 0.21 -0.48 15.09
CA MET A 95 1.07 0.69 15.27
C MET A 95 0.48 1.69 16.27
N THR A 96 1.33 2.22 17.15
CA THR A 96 0.99 3.35 18.03
C THR A 96 1.59 4.66 17.54
N ASN A 97 2.63 4.61 16.71
CA ASN A 97 3.17 5.79 16.02
C ASN A 97 2.15 6.33 14.98
N GLU A 98 1.52 7.47 15.30
CA GLU A 98 0.52 8.11 14.44
C GLU A 98 1.07 8.51 13.08
N THR A 99 2.33 8.95 12.99
CA THR A 99 2.92 9.37 11.72
C THR A 99 3.00 8.20 10.74
N LEU A 100 3.49 7.05 11.20
CA LEU A 100 3.58 5.83 10.40
C LEU A 100 2.19 5.27 10.09
N LYS A 101 1.30 5.27 11.09
CA LYS A 101 -0.06 4.79 10.94
C LYS A 101 -0.87 5.56 9.91
N ASN A 102 -0.87 6.88 9.98
CA ASN A 102 -1.62 7.70 9.02
C ASN A 102 -1.10 7.51 7.59
N TYR A 103 0.22 7.38 7.41
CA TYR A 103 0.78 7.09 6.08
C TYR A 103 0.34 5.71 5.58
N THR A 104 0.43 4.66 6.42
CA THR A 104 -0.08 3.33 6.07
C THR A 104 -1.57 3.34 5.75
N ASP A 105 -2.37 4.13 6.47
CA ASP A 105 -3.81 4.26 6.22
C ASP A 105 -4.09 4.93 4.86
N ILE A 106 -3.31 5.95 4.46
CA ILE A 106 -3.39 6.56 3.13
C ILE A 106 -3.05 5.53 2.03
N GLU A 107 -1.99 4.73 2.22
CA GLU A 107 -1.61 3.69 1.26
C GLU A 107 -2.67 2.58 1.12
N ILE A 108 -3.34 2.21 2.23
CA ILE A 108 -4.47 1.28 2.18
C ILE A 108 -5.60 1.86 1.31
N GLU A 109 -5.92 3.13 1.46
CA GLU A 109 -6.96 3.79 0.66
C GLU A 109 -6.57 3.88 -0.82
N ARG A 110 -5.32 4.23 -1.13
CA ARG A 110 -4.78 4.23 -2.49
C ARG A 110 -4.94 2.86 -3.14
N LEU A 111 -4.35 1.82 -2.53
CA LEU A 111 -4.38 0.46 -3.07
C LEU A 111 -5.80 -0.08 -3.18
N THR A 112 -6.69 0.28 -2.26
CA THR A 112 -8.12 -0.11 -2.35
C THR A 112 -8.80 0.51 -3.56
N ALA A 113 -8.56 1.80 -3.82
CA ALA A 113 -9.12 2.49 -4.99
C ALA A 113 -8.57 1.91 -6.30
N GLU A 114 -7.26 1.70 -6.35
CA GLU A 114 -6.55 1.14 -7.51
C GLU A 114 -7.00 -0.28 -7.83
N ASN A 115 -7.06 -1.13 -6.82
CA ASN A 115 -7.56 -2.49 -6.95
C ASN A 115 -9.00 -2.51 -7.49
N LYS A 116 -9.83 -1.57 -7.04
CA LYS A 116 -11.19 -1.42 -7.56
C LYS A 116 -11.23 -0.93 -9.01
N ALA A 117 -10.30 -0.06 -9.41
CA ALA A 117 -10.15 0.36 -10.80
C ALA A 117 -9.79 -0.84 -11.69
N TRP A 118 -8.86 -1.71 -11.27
CA TRP A 118 -8.52 -2.92 -12.01
C TRP A 118 -9.69 -3.89 -12.18
N GLU A 119 -10.51 -4.09 -11.14
CA GLU A 119 -11.76 -4.87 -11.24
C GLU A 119 -12.72 -4.26 -12.27
N LEU A 120 -12.89 -2.94 -12.23
CA LEU A 120 -13.78 -2.22 -13.13
C LEU A 120 -13.28 -2.20 -14.58
N GLU A 121 -11.98 -2.24 -14.81
CA GLU A 121 -11.41 -2.38 -16.16
C GLU A 121 -11.79 -3.72 -16.80
N ILE A 122 -11.74 -4.82 -16.02
CA ILE A 122 -12.21 -6.13 -16.49
C ILE A 122 -13.72 -6.08 -16.79
N GLU A 123 -14.52 -5.47 -15.91
CA GLU A 123 -15.97 -5.34 -16.09
C GLU A 123 -16.33 -4.47 -17.31
N ASP A 124 -15.65 -3.34 -17.51
CA ASP A 124 -15.83 -2.44 -18.64
C ASP A 124 -15.48 -3.14 -19.97
N GLY A 125 -14.33 -3.83 -20.03
CA GLY A 125 -13.94 -4.62 -21.19
C GLY A 125 -14.95 -5.72 -21.54
N ASN A 126 -15.51 -6.39 -20.52
CA ASN A 126 -16.58 -7.38 -20.72
C ASN A 126 -17.89 -6.74 -21.21
N ALA A 127 -18.28 -5.59 -20.66
CA ALA A 127 -19.46 -4.86 -21.09
C ALA A 127 -19.32 -4.41 -22.55
N LEU A 128 -18.15 -3.90 -22.93
CA LEU A 128 -17.83 -3.50 -24.30
C LEU A 128 -17.88 -4.69 -25.27
N HIS A 129 -17.28 -5.82 -24.90
CA HIS A 129 -17.36 -7.06 -25.68
C HIS A 129 -18.82 -7.51 -25.89
N ASN A 130 -19.63 -7.52 -24.82
CA ASN A 130 -21.03 -7.91 -24.88
C ASN A 130 -21.86 -6.96 -25.76
N TYR A 131 -21.60 -5.66 -25.70
CA TYR A 131 -22.26 -4.67 -26.55
C TYR A 131 -21.99 -4.92 -28.03
N TYR A 132 -20.72 -5.10 -28.43
CA TYR A 132 -20.36 -5.38 -29.82
C TYR A 132 -20.91 -6.70 -30.37
N HIS A 133 -21.22 -7.66 -29.49
CA HIS A 133 -21.82 -8.94 -29.86
C HIS A 133 -23.35 -8.99 -29.68
N GLY A 134 -24.00 -7.85 -29.42
CA GLY A 134 -25.46 -7.75 -29.28
C GLY A 134 -26.02 -8.44 -28.02
N LYS A 135 -25.18 -8.70 -27.03
CA LYS A 135 -25.53 -9.34 -25.74
C LYS A 135 -25.62 -8.35 -24.58
N GLY A 136 -25.17 -7.11 -24.77
CA GLY A 136 -25.15 -6.05 -23.75
C GLY A 136 -25.75 -4.74 -24.27
N SER A 137 -25.80 -3.74 -23.39
CA SER A 137 -26.32 -2.40 -23.73
C SER A 137 -25.24 -1.32 -23.65
N ILE A 138 -25.37 -0.26 -24.45
CA ILE A 138 -24.47 0.89 -24.36
C ILE A 138 -24.55 1.59 -22.99
N SER A 139 -25.70 1.48 -22.30
CA SER A 139 -25.88 2.02 -20.95
C SER A 139 -24.98 1.32 -19.95
N GLU A 140 -24.83 0.01 -20.07
CA GLU A 140 -23.96 -0.80 -19.20
C GLU A 140 -22.49 -0.44 -19.41
N VAL A 141 -22.06 -0.30 -20.67
CA VAL A 141 -20.71 0.20 -21.01
C VAL A 141 -20.49 1.58 -20.36
N THR A 142 -21.42 2.51 -20.58
CA THR A 142 -21.30 3.88 -20.03
C THR A 142 -21.22 3.89 -18.50
N GLU A 143 -22.01 3.05 -17.83
CA GLU A 143 -21.95 2.92 -16.38
C GLU A 143 -20.58 2.43 -15.90
N LYS A 144 -20.04 1.38 -16.52
CA LYS A 144 -18.74 0.81 -16.14
C LYS A 144 -17.58 1.74 -16.44
N THR A 145 -17.59 2.41 -17.58
CA THR A 145 -16.58 3.42 -17.92
C THR A 145 -16.58 4.58 -16.92
N ASN A 146 -17.77 5.05 -16.50
CA ASN A 146 -17.87 6.13 -15.51
C ASN A 146 -17.39 5.69 -14.12
N GLN A 147 -17.74 4.46 -13.71
CA GLN A 147 -17.26 3.88 -12.45
C GLN A 147 -15.73 3.75 -12.48
N LEU A 148 -15.16 3.21 -13.57
CA LEU A 148 -13.72 3.08 -13.76
C LEU A 148 -13.03 4.44 -13.61
N THR A 149 -13.49 5.45 -14.35
CA THR A 149 -12.95 6.81 -14.28
C THR A 149 -12.96 7.35 -12.84
N THR A 150 -14.05 7.14 -12.10
CA THR A 150 -14.17 7.62 -10.71
C THR A 150 -13.11 7.00 -9.80
N TYR A 151 -12.81 5.70 -9.96
CA TYR A 151 -11.83 5.02 -9.11
C TYR A 151 -10.38 5.26 -9.57
N THR A 152 -10.15 5.48 -10.86
CA THR A 152 -8.86 5.98 -11.37
C THR A 152 -8.57 7.38 -10.80
N ASP A 153 -9.51 8.32 -10.91
CA ASP A 153 -9.36 9.66 -10.33
C ASP A 153 -9.13 9.59 -8.81
N SER A 154 -9.87 8.72 -8.11
CA SER A 154 -9.68 8.49 -6.68
C SER A 154 -8.29 7.92 -6.34
N THR A 155 -7.70 7.13 -7.22
CA THR A 155 -6.34 6.58 -7.03
C THR A 155 -5.32 7.71 -7.12
N ASP A 156 -5.43 8.57 -8.14
CA ASP A 156 -4.55 9.72 -8.35
C ASP A 156 -4.66 10.74 -7.21
N ASP A 157 -5.88 11.02 -6.72
CA ASP A 157 -6.10 11.87 -5.56
C ASP A 157 -5.38 11.33 -4.32
N LYS A 158 -5.39 10.01 -4.12
CA LYS A 158 -4.74 9.35 -2.98
C LYS A 158 -3.21 9.32 -3.10
N LYS A 159 -2.67 9.18 -4.31
CA LYS A 159 -1.24 9.37 -4.59
C LYS A 159 -0.79 10.77 -4.22
N MET A 160 -1.55 11.78 -4.63
CA MET A 160 -1.27 13.17 -4.27
C MET A 160 -1.36 13.41 -2.75
N GLU A 161 -2.33 12.80 -2.08
CA GLU A 161 -2.45 12.86 -0.62
C GLU A 161 -1.22 12.26 0.09
N ALA A 162 -0.73 11.11 -0.39
CA ALA A 162 0.48 10.45 0.10
C ALA A 162 1.72 11.35 -0.08
N GLU A 163 1.92 11.92 -1.27
CA GLU A 163 3.04 12.81 -1.56
C GLU A 163 3.01 14.07 -0.66
N GLN A 164 1.83 14.68 -0.49
CA GLN A 164 1.66 15.82 0.41
C GLN A 164 1.93 15.43 1.87
N TYR A 165 1.56 14.22 2.27
CA TYR A 165 1.84 13.71 3.60
C TYR A 165 3.34 13.52 3.83
N LEU A 166 4.06 12.92 2.87
CA LEU A 166 5.51 12.74 2.91
C LEU A 166 6.26 14.07 2.92
N THR A 167 5.79 15.06 2.14
CA THR A 167 6.34 16.41 2.14
C THR A 167 6.25 17.08 3.51
N ARG A 168 5.17 16.84 4.26
CA ARG A 168 4.99 17.34 5.64
C ARG A 168 5.77 16.52 6.69
N ASN A 169 6.23 15.33 6.34
CA ASN A 169 6.94 14.40 7.23
C ASN A 169 8.28 13.95 6.59
N PRO A 170 9.27 14.85 6.46
CA PRO A 170 10.49 14.58 5.71
C PRO A 170 11.32 13.41 6.24
N GLU A 171 11.30 13.13 7.55
CA GLU A 171 11.99 11.96 8.11
C GLU A 171 11.40 10.62 7.63
N LEU A 172 10.09 10.60 7.37
CA LEU A 172 9.42 9.44 6.79
C LEU A 172 9.75 9.31 5.31
N LYS A 173 9.73 10.42 4.57
CA LYS A 173 10.14 10.46 3.16
C LYS A 173 11.58 9.94 2.97
N ASP A 174 12.52 10.45 3.76
CA ASP A 174 13.92 10.00 3.72
C ASP A 174 14.05 8.52 4.06
N ARG A 175 13.24 8.02 5.01
CA ARG A 175 13.21 6.60 5.38
C ARG A 175 12.74 5.72 4.24
N LEU A 176 11.65 6.08 3.56
CA LEU A 176 11.14 5.33 2.41
C LEU A 176 12.15 5.35 1.25
N ASN A 177 12.72 6.52 0.95
CA ASN A 177 13.80 6.66 -0.03
C ASN A 177 15.00 5.76 0.28
N ASN A 178 15.42 5.69 1.55
CA ASN A 178 16.53 4.81 1.97
C ASN A 178 16.19 3.31 1.86
N LEU A 179 14.91 2.95 1.88
CA LEU A 179 14.44 1.59 1.61
C LEU A 179 14.32 1.30 0.11
N GLY A 180 14.52 2.29 -0.76
CA GLY A 180 14.27 2.19 -2.20
C GLY A 180 12.79 2.07 -2.52
N ILE A 181 11.93 2.65 -1.68
CA ILE A 181 10.48 2.75 -1.91
C ILE A 181 10.23 4.14 -2.49
N ASP A 182 9.70 4.15 -3.70
CA ASP A 182 9.34 5.32 -4.49
C ASP A 182 8.04 5.99 -3.98
N GLU A 183 7.87 7.30 -4.24
CA GLU A 183 6.74 8.12 -3.74
C GLU A 183 5.37 7.75 -4.34
N ASP A 184 5.36 7.07 -5.47
CA ASP A 184 4.19 6.56 -6.18
C ASP A 184 4.12 5.03 -6.17
N PHE A 185 5.04 4.34 -5.47
CA PHE A 185 5.40 2.95 -5.78
C PHE A 185 5.75 2.75 -7.26
N LEU A 186 6.00 3.84 -8.00
CA LEU A 186 6.22 3.77 -9.42
C LEU A 186 7.69 3.50 -9.71
N GLU A 187 7.85 2.78 -10.79
CA GLU A 187 9.07 2.49 -11.48
C GLU A 187 9.87 3.77 -11.77
N THR A 188 10.73 4.22 -10.85
CA THR A 188 11.76 5.23 -11.15
C THR A 188 12.85 4.68 -12.10
N GLN A 189 12.52 3.68 -12.94
CA GLN A 189 13.45 3.01 -13.85
C GLN A 189 12.99 2.75 -15.29
N ARG A 190 11.91 3.36 -15.83
CA ARG A 190 11.70 3.26 -17.29
C ARG A 190 11.34 4.55 -18.01
N GLU A 191 12.33 5.01 -18.79
CA GLU A 191 12.17 5.85 -19.97
C GLU A 191 11.30 5.14 -21.03
N ASP A 192 10.39 5.90 -21.65
CA ASP A 192 9.71 5.64 -22.92
C ASP A 192 8.84 4.37 -23.08
N TYR A 193 7.50 4.55 -23.04
CA TYR A 193 6.59 3.66 -23.77
C TYR A 193 5.55 4.40 -24.62
N SER A 194 5.68 4.20 -25.93
CA SER A 194 4.74 4.58 -26.97
C SER A 194 3.76 3.44 -27.29
N ASN A 195 2.46 3.73 -27.24
CA ASN A 195 1.32 3.08 -27.93
C ASN A 195 1.27 1.54 -28.00
N CYS A 196 0.51 0.91 -27.10
CA CYS A 196 0.04 -0.48 -27.22
C CYS A 196 -1.26 -0.57 -28.06
N ASN A 197 -1.39 -1.61 -28.90
CA ASN A 197 -2.59 -1.91 -29.69
C ASN A 197 -3.20 -3.23 -29.18
N ILE A 198 -4.44 -3.19 -28.69
CA ILE A 198 -5.21 -4.37 -28.26
C ILE A 198 -6.00 -4.92 -29.46
N ILE A 199 -5.98 -6.24 -29.67
CA ILE A 199 -6.74 -6.92 -30.73
C ILE A 199 -8.00 -7.56 -30.11
N TYR A 200 -9.17 -7.12 -30.58
CA TYR A 200 -10.49 -7.61 -30.16
C TYR A 200 -10.91 -8.89 -30.90
#